data_AF-M5XFZ3-F1
#
_entry.id   AF-M5XFZ3-F1
#
_cell.length_a   1.000
_cell.length_b   1.000
_cell.length_c   1.000
_cell.angle_alpha   90.00
_cell.angle_beta   90.00
_cell.angle_gamma   90.00
#
_symmetry.space_group_name_H-M   'P 1'
#
loop_
_entity.id
_entity.type
_entity.pdbx_description
1 polymer ?
#
loop_
_entity_poly.entity_id
_entity_poly.type
_entity_poly.pdbx_seq_one_letter_code
_entity_poly.pdbx_strand_id
1 'polypeptide(L)'
;MKLGFATFLLVCLLLSSSVFEATMAGSSFCDSKCGVRCSKAGYQERCLKYCGICCEKCHCVPSGTYGNKDECPCYRDLKNSKGNPKCP
;
A
#
# COMPACT_ATOMS: atom_id res chain seq x y z
N MET A 1 16.66 1.70 -42.00
CA MET A 1 16.99 0.76 -40.91
C MET A 1 17.28 1.46 -39.57
N LYS A 2 18.15 2.49 -39.51
CA LYS A 2 18.49 3.19 -38.24
C LYS A 2 17.40 4.14 -37.70
N LEU A 3 16.68 4.83 -38.58
CA LEU A 3 15.68 5.84 -38.19
C LEU A 3 14.43 5.22 -37.53
N GLY A 4 13.97 4.07 -38.04
CA GLY A 4 12.82 3.35 -37.48
C GLY A 4 13.10 2.72 -36.11
N PHE A 5 14.36 2.35 -35.85
CA PHE A 5 14.76 1.79 -34.56
C PHE A 5 14.81 2.88 -33.48
N ALA A 6 15.29 4.08 -33.84
CA ALA A 6 15.32 5.22 -32.93
C ALA A 6 13.91 5.73 -32.57
N THR A 7 12.99 5.76 -33.54
CA THR A 7 11.58 6.14 -33.27
C THR A 7 10.86 5.11 -32.43
N PHE A 8 11.10 3.82 -32.63
CA PHE A 8 10.53 2.75 -31.81
C PHE A 8 10.98 2.84 -30.34
N LEU A 9 12.28 3.06 -30.10
CA LEU A 9 12.83 3.24 -28.75
C LEU A 9 12.25 4.46 -28.02
N LEU A 10 12.08 5.59 -28.73
CA LEU A 10 11.46 6.80 -28.16
C LEU A 10 10.00 6.58 -27.77
N VAL A 11 9.23 5.87 -28.60
CA VAL A 11 7.83 5.53 -28.30
C VAL A 11 7.73 4.59 -27.07
N CYS A 12 8.61 3.60 -26.96
CA CYS A 12 8.66 2.71 -25.79
C CYS A 12 8.99 3.47 -24.49
N LEU A 13 9.91 4.44 -24.53
CA LEU A 13 10.26 5.28 -23.38
C LEU A 13 9.07 6.14 -22.91
N LEU A 14 8.32 6.75 -23.84
CA LEU A 14 7.16 7.56 -23.52
C LEU A 14 5.98 6.74 -22.95
N LEU A 15 5.78 5.52 -23.44
CA LEU A 15 4.75 4.59 -22.93
C LEU A 15 5.09 4.05 -21.54
N SER A 16 6.37 4.00 -21.16
CA SER A 16 6.80 3.48 -19.85
C SER A 16 6.53 4.46 -18.70
N SER A 17 6.49 5.77 -18.99
CA SER A 17 6.25 6.80 -17.98
C SER A 17 4.83 6.78 -17.42
N SER A 18 3.84 6.35 -18.21
CA SER A 18 2.42 6.35 -17.84
C SER A 18 1.97 5.09 -17.08
N VAL A 19 2.77 4.03 -17.04
CA VAL A 19 2.41 2.78 -16.35
C VAL A 19 2.86 2.73 -14.88
N PHE A 20 3.70 3.67 -14.44
CA PHE A 20 4.35 3.58 -13.13
C PHE A 20 3.45 4.01 -11.95
N GLU A 21 2.39 4.76 -12.19
CA GLU A 21 1.50 5.28 -11.12
C GLU A 21 0.36 4.32 -10.75
N ALA A 22 0.01 3.37 -11.61
CA ALA A 22 -1.21 2.57 -11.45
C ALA A 22 -1.12 1.42 -10.43
N THR A 23 0.06 1.11 -9.89
CA THR A 23 0.25 -0.06 -8.99
C THR A 23 0.23 0.28 -7.50
N MET A 24 0.17 1.56 -7.12
CA MET A 24 0.31 2.00 -5.73
C MET A 24 -0.91 2.77 -5.19
N ALA A 25 -1.97 2.94 -5.98
CA ALA A 25 -3.21 3.50 -5.47
C ALA A 25 -3.90 2.44 -4.60
N GLY A 26 -3.85 2.62 -3.27
CA GLY A 26 -4.70 1.88 -2.35
C GLY A 26 -6.16 2.13 -2.66
N SER A 27 -7.05 1.23 -2.24
CA SER A 27 -8.48 1.55 -2.27
C SER A 27 -8.75 2.80 -1.43
N SER A 28 -9.65 3.68 -1.89
CA SER A 28 -9.98 4.92 -1.17
C SER A 28 -10.42 4.67 0.27
N PHE A 29 -11.03 3.51 0.53
CA PHE A 29 -11.33 3.00 1.87
C PHE A 29 -10.07 2.80 2.71
N CYS A 30 -9.09 2.07 2.18
CA CYS A 30 -7.84 1.80 2.89
C CYS A 30 -7.05 3.08 3.11
N ASP A 31 -6.95 3.97 2.14
CA ASP A 31 -6.22 5.24 2.28
C ASP A 31 -6.82 6.10 3.39
N SER A 32 -8.16 6.25 3.41
CA SER A 32 -8.85 7.02 4.44
C SER A 32 -8.67 6.40 5.84
N LYS A 33 -8.91 5.10 5.97
CA LYS A 33 -8.83 4.41 7.27
C LYS A 33 -7.40 4.33 7.80
N CYS A 34 -6.43 4.04 6.93
CA CYS A 34 -5.03 4.03 7.30
C CYS A 34 -4.50 5.42 7.66
N GLY A 35 -5.01 6.47 7.01
CA GLY A 35 -4.75 7.86 7.41
C GLY A 35 -5.13 8.11 8.87
N VAL A 36 -6.32 7.67 9.29
CA VAL A 36 -6.76 7.77 10.70
C VAL A 36 -5.88 6.91 11.60
N ARG A 37 -5.69 5.64 11.25
CA ARG A 37 -4.93 4.67 12.06
C ARG A 37 -3.50 5.11 12.32
N CYS A 38 -2.87 5.72 11.31
CA CYS A 38 -1.47 6.14 11.36
C CYS A 38 -1.26 7.61 11.76
N SER A 39 -2.33 8.35 12.07
CA SER A 39 -2.28 9.80 12.35
C SER A 39 -1.39 10.20 13.54
N LYS A 40 -1.06 9.27 14.44
CA LYS A 40 -0.16 9.48 15.58
C LYS A 40 1.08 8.58 15.55
N ALA A 41 1.36 7.92 14.43
CA ALA A 41 2.49 7.02 14.31
C ALA A 41 3.80 7.81 14.19
N GLY A 42 4.81 7.49 15.02
CA GLY A 42 6.12 8.13 14.94
C GLY A 42 6.87 7.85 13.62
N TYR A 43 6.54 6.75 12.94
CA TYR A 43 7.04 6.42 11.59
C TYR A 43 5.87 6.35 10.61
N GLN A 44 5.37 7.51 10.19
CA GLN A 44 4.13 7.65 9.42
C GLN A 44 4.13 6.85 8.11
N GLU A 45 5.14 7.02 7.27
CA GLU A 45 5.29 6.30 5.99
C GLU A 45 5.29 4.77 6.17
N ARG A 46 6.00 4.30 7.20
CA ARG A 46 6.04 2.86 7.51
C ARG A 46 4.66 2.36 7.94
N CYS A 47 3.96 3.13 8.78
CA CYS A 47 2.63 2.77 9.23
C CYS A 47 1.65 2.69 8.06
N LEU A 48 1.60 3.71 7.20
CA LEU A 48 0.71 3.76 6.04
C LEU A 48 0.96 2.58 5.10
N LYS A 49 2.24 2.28 4.80
CA LYS A 49 2.61 1.15 3.96
C LYS A 49 2.10 -0.19 4.50
N TYR A 50 2.34 -0.49 5.78
CA TYR A 50 1.90 -1.77 6.36
C TYR A 50 0.40 -1.82 6.59
N CYS A 51 -0.22 -0.70 6.98
CA CYS A 51 -1.66 -0.59 7.11
C CYS A 51 -2.33 -0.86 5.77
N GLY A 52 -1.89 -0.24 4.68
CA GLY A 52 -2.40 -0.46 3.33
C GLY A 52 -2.29 -1.92 2.89
N ILE A 53 -1.12 -2.55 3.05
CA ILE A 53 -0.93 -3.98 2.73
C ILE A 53 -1.90 -4.87 3.53
N CYS A 54 -2.11 -4.57 4.80
CA CYS A 54 -3.02 -5.33 5.64
C CYS A 54 -4.48 -5.07 5.30
N CYS A 55 -4.82 -3.82 4.98
CA CYS A 55 -6.16 -3.41 4.61
C CYS A 55 -6.57 -4.01 3.26
N GLU A 56 -5.70 -4.00 2.25
CA GLU A 56 -6.00 -4.63 0.96
C GLU A 56 -6.15 -6.15 1.07
N LYS A 57 -5.46 -6.78 2.03
CA LYS A 57 -5.61 -8.23 2.27
C LYS A 57 -6.85 -8.59 3.08
N CYS A 58 -7.24 -7.75 4.02
CA CYS A 58 -8.27 -8.06 5.02
C CYS A 58 -9.57 -7.26 4.84
N HIS A 59 -9.57 -6.27 3.96
CA HIS A 59 -10.63 -5.28 3.72
C HIS A 59 -11.19 -4.66 5.02
N CYS A 60 -10.32 -4.49 6.03
CA CYS A 60 -10.69 -4.02 7.37
C CYS A 60 -9.50 -3.29 8.01
N VAL A 61 -9.78 -2.18 8.71
CA VAL A 61 -8.82 -1.44 9.52
C VAL A 61 -9.47 -1.13 10.88
N PRO A 62 -8.82 -1.50 12.00
CA PRO A 62 -9.32 -1.21 13.34
C PRO A 62 -9.52 0.28 13.60
N SER A 63 -10.46 0.60 14.48
CA SER A 63 -10.69 1.95 14.97
C SER A 63 -9.49 2.50 15.77
N GLY A 64 -9.47 3.83 15.94
CA GLY A 64 -8.43 4.51 16.70
C GLY A 64 -7.04 4.48 16.05
N THR A 65 -6.02 4.86 16.82
CA THR A 65 -4.61 4.95 16.38
C THR A 65 -3.73 3.83 16.93
N TYR A 66 -4.26 3.05 17.88
CA TYR A 66 -3.60 1.92 18.52
C TYR A 66 -4.66 0.97 19.08
N GLY A 67 -4.31 -0.31 19.28
CA GLY A 67 -5.24 -1.30 19.85
C GLY A 67 -6.38 -1.71 18.91
N ASN A 68 -7.49 -2.17 19.49
CA ASN A 68 -8.77 -2.55 18.85
C ASN A 68 -8.66 -3.58 17.71
N LYS A 69 -7.58 -4.37 17.70
CA LYS A 69 -7.32 -5.30 16.59
C LYS A 69 -8.35 -6.44 16.55
N ASP A 70 -9.06 -6.70 17.63
CA ASP A 70 -10.18 -7.63 17.72
C ASP A 70 -11.36 -7.25 16.80
N GLU A 71 -11.52 -5.98 16.44
CA GLU A 71 -12.51 -5.52 15.44
C GLU A 71 -12.23 -6.11 14.04
N CYS A 72 -10.96 -6.41 13.74
CA CYS A 72 -10.53 -6.96 12.45
C CYS A 72 -9.63 -8.20 12.67
N PRO A 73 -10.19 -9.40 12.89
CA PRO A 73 -9.42 -10.60 13.19
C PRO A 73 -8.33 -10.92 12.15
N CYS A 74 -8.61 -10.78 10.85
CA CYS A 74 -7.61 -10.95 9.79
C CYS A 74 -6.42 -9.99 9.96
N TYR A 75 -6.69 -8.72 10.26
CA TYR A 75 -5.68 -7.68 10.45
C TYR A 75 -4.82 -7.96 11.69
N ARG A 76 -5.45 -8.42 12.77
CA ARG A 76 -4.78 -8.83 14.02
C ARG A 76 -3.82 -10.00 13.82
N ASP A 77 -4.29 -11.01 13.08
CA ASP A 77 -3.62 -12.32 13.01
C ASP A 77 -2.57 -12.38 11.90
N LEU A 78 -2.53 -11.38 11.01
CA LEU A 78 -1.51 -11.27 9.96
C LEU A 78 -0.09 -11.17 10.56
N LYS A 79 0.75 -12.15 10.21
CA LYS A 79 2.16 -12.20 10.60
C LYS A 79 3.08 -11.91 9.42
N ASN A 80 4.28 -11.42 9.72
CA ASN A 80 5.38 -11.39 8.75
C ASN A 80 6.07 -12.77 8.67
N SER A 81 7.05 -12.92 7.77
CA SER A 81 7.79 -14.18 7.59
C SER A 81 8.55 -14.65 8.84
N LYS A 82 8.72 -13.78 9.85
CA LYS A 82 9.37 -14.09 11.13
C LYS A 82 8.35 -14.41 12.24
N GLY A 83 7.06 -14.51 11.92
CA GLY A 83 6.00 -14.80 12.90
C GLY A 83 5.55 -13.60 13.76
N ASN A 84 6.14 -12.42 13.57
CA ASN A 84 5.75 -11.22 14.33
C ASN A 84 4.51 -10.56 13.71
N PRO A 85 3.69 -9.84 14.50
CA PRO A 85 2.57 -9.05 13.98
C PRO A 85 3.02 -8.14 12.82
N LYS A 86 2.30 -8.20 11.70
CA LYS A 86 2.63 -7.42 10.50
C LYS A 86 1.97 -6.04 10.51
N CYS A 87 0.74 -5.96 11.00
CA CYS A 87 -0.12 -4.79 10.84
C CYS A 87 -0.02 -3.86 12.05
N PRO A 88 -0.03 -2.53 11.84
CA PRO A 88 0.13 -1.53 12.90
C PRO A 88 -0.95 -1.56 14.00
#